data_AF-A0A932IMH3-F1
#
_entry.id   AF-A0A932IMH3-F1
#
_cell.length_a   1.000
_cell.length_b   1.000
_cell.length_c   1.000
_cell.angle_alpha   90.00
_cell.angle_beta   90.00
_cell.angle_gamma   90.00
#
_symmetry.space_group_name_H-M   'P 1'
#
loop_
_entity.id
_entity.type
_entity.pdbx_description
1 polymer ?
#
loop_
_entity_poly.entity_id
_entity_poly.type
_entity_poly.pdbx_seq_one_letter_code
_entity_poly.pdbx_strand_id
1 'polypeptide(L)'
;MNPMKPSERMKLPRQHSIEQDAEARSHNFKEVSYGVNEELAMQEVQRCLECKDPVCMSGCPVSIDIKSFIQFILKKDFVGAVNKIRESNYLPAICGRVCPQESQCEEICTLGKKHEPVAIGKLERFVADYEMQHNLFVPPVIKESREEKVAIVGSGPSGLTCAAELAKLGYKVTVFEALHAVGGVLRYGIPEFRLPRNILDMEAERIKALGVEIITNFLVGRTATIDELFDEWGFKAVFLGTGAGTPTFM
;
A
#
# COMPACT_ATOMS: atom_id res chain seq x y z
N MET A 1 -22.43 4.91 -11.59
CA MET A 1 -22.61 6.37 -11.40
C MET A 1 -23.41 6.58 -10.15
N ASN A 2 -23.01 7.57 -9.35
CA ASN A 2 -23.72 7.93 -8.14
C ASN A 2 -25.13 8.48 -8.47
N PRO A 3 -26.20 8.02 -7.81
CA PRO A 3 -27.55 8.53 -8.05
C PRO A 3 -27.76 9.98 -7.58
N MET A 4 -26.93 10.50 -6.67
CA MET A 4 -27.03 11.86 -6.14
C MET A 4 -26.36 12.88 -7.06
N LYS A 5 -26.97 14.07 -7.16
CA LYS A 5 -26.39 15.18 -7.93
C LYS A 5 -25.13 15.71 -7.21
N PRO A 6 -24.12 16.23 -7.94
CA PRO A 6 -22.92 16.82 -7.32
C PRO A 6 -23.21 17.87 -6.24
N SER A 7 -24.22 18.72 -6.45
CA SER A 7 -24.64 19.75 -5.48
C SER A 7 -25.17 19.19 -4.15
N GLU A 8 -25.71 17.97 -4.16
CA GLU A 8 -26.18 17.27 -2.95
C GLU A 8 -25.01 16.60 -2.24
N ARG A 9 -24.11 15.99 -3.02
CA ARG A 9 -22.89 15.31 -2.53
C ARG A 9 -21.94 16.26 -1.80
N MET A 10 -21.80 17.49 -2.30
CA MET A 10 -20.99 18.55 -1.66
C MET A 10 -21.45 18.93 -0.26
N LYS A 11 -22.72 18.67 0.10
CA LYS A 11 -23.29 18.99 1.42
C LYS A 11 -23.09 17.88 2.44
N LEU A 12 -22.68 16.69 2.01
CA LEU A 12 -22.42 15.58 2.93
C LEU A 12 -21.23 15.95 3.83
N PRO A 13 -21.22 15.56 5.12
CA PRO A 13 -20.07 15.74 6.00
C PRO A 13 -18.98 14.71 5.69
N ARG A 14 -17.71 15.03 5.99
CA ARG A 14 -16.59 14.11 5.78
C ARG A 14 -16.64 13.03 6.85
N GLN A 15 -16.38 11.79 6.46
CA GLN A 15 -16.33 10.69 7.41
C GLN A 15 -14.93 10.60 8.02
N HIS A 16 -14.91 10.55 9.34
CA HIS A 16 -13.69 10.44 10.14
C HIS A 16 -13.47 8.99 10.56
N SER A 17 -12.23 8.67 10.91
CA SER A 17 -11.92 7.36 11.43
C SER A 17 -12.60 7.15 12.78
N ILE A 18 -12.98 5.92 13.06
CA ILE A 18 -13.29 5.47 14.41
C ILE A 18 -11.95 5.36 15.14
N GLU A 19 -11.78 6.07 16.25
CA GLU A 19 -10.50 6.12 16.98
C GLU A 19 -10.63 5.56 18.39
N GLN A 20 -9.50 5.12 18.94
CA GLN A 20 -9.37 4.89 20.37
C GLN A 20 -9.61 6.16 21.17
N ASP A 21 -10.22 5.99 22.35
CA ASP A 21 -10.26 7.03 23.38
C ASP A 21 -8.85 7.55 23.72
N ALA A 22 -8.75 8.85 23.99
CA ALA A 22 -7.47 9.53 24.19
C ALA A 22 -6.72 9.01 25.44
N GLU A 23 -7.44 8.71 26.52
CA GLU A 23 -6.86 8.18 27.76
C GLU A 23 -6.48 6.72 27.59
N ALA A 24 -7.28 5.94 26.86
CA ALA A 24 -6.93 4.54 26.57
C ALA A 24 -5.67 4.44 25.69
N ARG A 25 -5.56 5.24 24.62
CA ARG A 25 -4.47 5.15 23.63
C ARG A 25 -3.12 5.65 24.13
N SER A 26 -3.09 6.46 25.20
CA SER A 26 -1.84 6.90 25.83
C SER A 26 -1.13 5.78 26.61
N HIS A 27 -1.80 4.67 26.86
CA HIS A 27 -1.29 3.55 27.67
C HIS A 27 -1.00 2.27 26.85
N ASN A 28 -1.06 2.32 25.52
CA ASN A 28 -0.82 1.13 24.69
C ASN A 28 -0.27 1.47 23.29
N PHE A 29 0.19 0.44 22.57
CA PHE A 29 0.74 0.55 21.20
C PHE A 29 -0.22 0.01 20.11
N LYS A 30 -1.49 -0.25 20.43
CA LYS A 30 -2.47 -0.69 19.45
C LYS A 30 -2.83 0.47 18.51
N GLU A 31 -3.32 0.12 17.32
CA GLU A 31 -3.67 1.10 16.29
C GLU A 31 -4.66 2.16 16.80
N VAL A 32 -4.33 3.46 16.67
CA VAL A 32 -5.20 4.55 17.14
C VAL A 32 -6.44 4.68 16.29
N SER A 33 -6.29 4.65 14.96
CA SER A 33 -7.40 4.74 14.00
C SER A 33 -7.80 3.34 13.57
N TYR A 34 -9.05 2.97 13.80
CA TYR A 34 -9.65 1.74 13.28
C TYR A 34 -10.18 1.89 11.85
N GLY A 35 -10.00 3.07 11.24
CA GLY A 35 -10.49 3.38 9.90
C GLY A 35 -12.00 3.63 9.89
N VAL A 36 -12.63 3.33 8.77
CA VAL A 36 -14.09 3.46 8.59
C VAL A 36 -14.70 2.07 8.42
N ASN A 37 -15.90 1.87 8.94
CA ASN A 37 -16.68 0.66 8.65
C ASN A 37 -17.38 0.79 7.29
N GLU A 38 -18.09 -0.25 6.84
CA GLU A 38 -18.78 -0.22 5.54
C GLU A 38 -19.78 0.95 5.44
N GLU A 39 -20.56 1.21 6.49
CA GLU A 39 -21.54 2.30 6.48
C GLU A 39 -20.89 3.67 6.23
N LEU A 40 -19.85 4.00 7.01
CA LEU A 40 -19.10 5.22 6.88
C LEU A 40 -18.34 5.29 5.55
N ALA A 41 -17.76 4.17 5.07
CA ALA A 41 -17.12 4.12 3.76
C ALA A 41 -18.13 4.38 2.63
N MET A 42 -19.34 3.83 2.74
CA MET A 42 -20.42 4.04 1.78
C MET A 42 -20.89 5.48 1.77
N GLN A 43 -21.00 6.13 2.94
CA GLN A 43 -21.30 7.56 3.06
C GLN A 43 -20.18 8.43 2.47
N GLU A 44 -18.92 8.11 2.76
CA GLU A 44 -17.76 8.87 2.26
C GLU A 44 -17.64 8.78 0.74
N VAL A 45 -17.84 7.59 0.16
CA VAL A 45 -17.75 7.43 -1.30
C VAL A 45 -18.83 8.22 -2.04
N GLN A 46 -19.98 8.47 -1.40
CA GLN A 46 -21.02 9.32 -1.98
C GLN A 46 -20.51 10.74 -2.21
N ARG A 47 -19.57 11.25 -1.39
CA ARG A 47 -19.07 12.61 -1.53
C ARG A 47 -18.38 12.85 -2.86
N CYS A 48 -17.77 11.82 -3.47
CA CYS A 48 -16.81 11.92 -4.58
C CYS A 48 -17.02 13.13 -5.50
N LEU A 49 -17.64 13.06 -6.67
CA LEU A 49 -18.00 14.14 -7.64
C LEU A 49 -17.88 13.55 -9.03
N GLU A 50 -17.10 12.45 -9.16
CA GLU A 50 -16.89 11.75 -10.42
C GLU A 50 -16.38 12.71 -11.50
N CYS A 51 -15.43 13.57 -11.10
CA CYS A 51 -14.84 14.61 -11.94
C CYS A 51 -14.52 14.09 -13.34
N LYS A 52 -14.83 14.90 -14.36
CA LYS A 52 -14.43 14.62 -15.74
C LYS A 52 -12.90 14.54 -15.84
N ASP A 53 -12.24 15.51 -15.22
CA ASP A 53 -10.79 15.56 -15.03
C ASP A 53 -10.44 15.21 -13.57
N PRO A 54 -10.01 13.97 -13.28
CA PRO A 54 -9.77 13.49 -11.92
C PRO A 54 -8.38 13.91 -11.43
N VAL A 55 -8.23 15.20 -11.11
CA VAL A 55 -6.95 15.77 -10.62
C VAL A 55 -6.36 14.99 -9.44
N CYS A 56 -7.17 14.38 -8.56
CA CYS A 56 -6.65 13.57 -7.44
C CYS A 56 -5.68 12.46 -7.87
N MET A 57 -5.79 11.95 -9.11
CA MET A 57 -4.87 10.95 -9.66
C MET A 57 -3.46 11.51 -9.89
N SER A 58 -3.32 12.77 -10.30
CA SER A 58 -1.99 13.39 -10.50
C SER A 58 -1.29 13.75 -9.19
N GLY A 59 -2.04 13.85 -8.09
CA GLY A 59 -1.52 14.08 -6.74
C GLY A 59 -1.10 12.80 -6.03
N CYS A 60 -1.46 11.64 -6.59
CA CYS A 60 -0.95 10.35 -6.13
C CYS A 60 0.39 10.08 -6.85
N PRO A 61 1.50 9.89 -6.13
CA PRO A 61 2.81 9.64 -6.76
C PRO A 61 2.85 8.42 -7.68
N VAL A 62 2.00 7.42 -7.42
CA VAL A 62 1.87 6.19 -8.22
C VAL A 62 0.65 6.22 -9.13
N SER A 63 -0.04 7.36 -9.23
CA SER A 63 -1.18 7.57 -10.14
C SER A 63 -2.28 6.50 -10.05
N ILE A 64 -2.64 6.08 -8.83
CA ILE A 64 -3.78 5.16 -8.61
C ILE A 64 -5.00 5.68 -9.36
N ASP A 65 -5.72 4.78 -10.03
CA ASP A 65 -7.00 5.08 -10.67
C ASP A 65 -8.11 5.27 -9.61
N ILE A 66 -8.04 6.43 -8.94
CA ILE A 66 -8.93 6.81 -7.84
C ILE A 66 -10.38 6.82 -8.28
N LYS A 67 -10.62 7.27 -9.52
CA LYS A 67 -11.97 7.30 -10.10
C LYS A 67 -12.56 5.90 -10.20
N SER A 68 -11.80 4.95 -10.75
CA SER A 68 -12.30 3.58 -10.94
C SER A 68 -12.49 2.83 -9.63
N PHE A 69 -11.54 2.89 -8.68
CA PHE A 69 -11.74 2.18 -7.41
C PHE A 69 -12.93 2.75 -6.61
N ILE A 70 -13.15 4.07 -6.66
CA ILE A 70 -14.35 4.69 -6.09
C ILE A 70 -15.64 4.15 -6.74
N GLN A 71 -15.65 3.94 -8.06
CA GLN A 71 -16.81 3.32 -8.73
C GLN A 71 -17.08 1.90 -8.26
N PHE A 72 -16.03 1.12 -7.99
CA PHE A 72 -16.17 -0.22 -7.44
C PHE A 72 -16.78 -0.18 -6.02
N ILE A 73 -16.30 0.71 -5.15
CA ILE A 73 -16.89 0.92 -3.81
C ILE A 73 -18.37 1.33 -3.91
N LEU A 74 -18.73 2.26 -4.82
CA LEU A 74 -20.14 2.67 -5.03
C LEU A 74 -21.05 1.50 -5.42
N LYS A 75 -20.49 0.48 -6.10
CA LYS A 75 -21.20 -0.75 -6.49
C LYS A 75 -21.13 -1.86 -5.42
N LYS A 76 -20.52 -1.58 -4.26
CA LYS A 76 -20.19 -2.55 -3.21
C LYS A 76 -19.28 -3.69 -3.66
N ASP A 77 -18.50 -3.47 -4.72
CA ASP A 77 -17.48 -4.40 -5.18
C ASP A 77 -16.13 -4.03 -4.54
N PHE A 78 -15.97 -4.35 -3.25
CA PHE A 78 -14.77 -3.96 -2.49
C PHE A 78 -13.52 -4.73 -2.95
N VAL A 79 -13.68 -5.97 -3.40
CA VAL A 79 -12.58 -6.78 -3.96
C VAL A 79 -12.14 -6.22 -5.31
N GLY A 80 -13.08 -5.84 -6.18
CA GLY A 80 -12.77 -5.13 -7.42
C GLY A 80 -12.06 -3.79 -7.16
N ALA A 81 -12.45 -3.07 -6.11
CA ALA A 81 -11.81 -1.81 -5.74
C ALA A 81 -10.34 -1.98 -5.32
N VAL A 82 -10.03 -2.91 -4.40
CA VAL A 82 -8.64 -3.15 -3.99
C VAL A 82 -7.80 -3.72 -5.13
N ASN A 83 -8.36 -4.59 -5.96
CA ASN A 83 -7.67 -5.10 -7.16
C ASN A 83 -7.35 -3.98 -8.15
N LYS A 84 -8.25 -3.01 -8.30
CA LYS A 84 -8.02 -1.83 -9.14
C LYS A 84 -6.88 -0.96 -8.61
N ILE A 85 -6.75 -0.83 -7.29
CA ILE A 85 -5.62 -0.13 -6.66
C ILE A 85 -4.31 -0.90 -6.89
N ARG A 86 -4.36 -2.23 -6.80
CA ARG A 86 -3.22 -3.15 -6.96
C ARG A 86 -2.59 -3.18 -8.36
N GLU A 87 -3.25 -2.59 -9.35
CA GLU A 87 -2.68 -2.32 -10.68
C GLU A 87 -1.53 -1.30 -10.63
N SER A 88 -1.52 -0.41 -9.63
CA SER A 88 -0.50 0.65 -9.49
C SER A 88 0.20 0.65 -8.13
N ASN A 89 -0.42 0.08 -7.10
CA ASN A 89 0.12 0.05 -5.73
C ASN A 89 -0.04 -1.33 -5.11
N TYR A 90 1.06 -2.05 -4.85
CA TYR A 90 1.02 -3.37 -4.23
C TYR A 90 0.91 -3.33 -2.69
N LEU A 91 0.92 -2.16 -2.05
CA LEU A 91 0.85 -2.01 -0.59
C LEU A 91 -0.33 -1.13 -0.14
N PRO A 92 -1.56 -1.35 -0.63
CA PRO A 92 -2.70 -0.45 -0.36
C PRO A 92 -3.06 -0.34 1.12
N ALA A 93 -2.98 -1.46 1.86
CA ALA A 93 -3.23 -1.46 3.31
C ALA A 93 -2.24 -0.60 4.10
N ILE A 94 -1.05 -0.37 3.54
CA ILE A 94 0.01 0.44 4.14
C ILE A 94 -0.15 1.90 3.71
N CYS A 95 -0.24 2.16 2.39
CA CYS A 95 -0.38 3.51 1.84
C CYS A 95 -1.62 4.23 2.38
N GLY A 96 -2.77 3.55 2.47
CA GLY A 96 -3.98 4.11 3.06
C GLY A 96 -3.84 4.52 4.54
N ARG A 97 -2.82 4.02 5.26
CA ARG A 97 -2.51 4.37 6.65
C ARG A 97 -1.44 5.45 6.80
N VAL A 98 -0.43 5.44 5.95
CA VAL A 98 0.81 6.21 6.20
C VAL A 98 1.09 7.30 5.19
N CYS A 99 0.45 7.29 4.01
CA CYS A 99 0.60 8.41 3.07
C CYS A 99 0.16 9.72 3.72
N PRO A 100 0.89 10.82 3.50
CA PRO A 100 0.46 12.15 3.95
C PRO A 100 -0.54 12.72 2.95
N GLN A 101 -1.79 12.23 2.97
CA GLN A 101 -2.78 12.54 1.94
C GLN A 101 -3.07 14.05 1.81
N GLU A 102 -2.91 14.80 2.91
CA GLU A 102 -3.00 16.26 3.01
C GLU A 102 -2.00 17.02 2.13
N SER A 103 -0.98 16.35 1.62
CA SER A 103 0.04 16.88 0.69
C SER A 103 0.11 16.08 -0.63
N GLN A 104 -0.93 15.29 -0.91
CA GLN A 104 -0.98 14.36 -2.05
C GLN A 104 -2.37 14.35 -2.70
N CYS A 105 -2.98 13.17 -2.85
CA CYS A 105 -4.23 12.98 -3.59
C CYS A 105 -5.42 13.76 -3.01
N GLU A 106 -5.44 14.02 -1.70
CA GLU A 106 -6.52 14.76 -1.06
C GLU A 106 -6.31 16.28 -1.12
N GLU A 107 -5.07 16.76 -1.11
CA GLU A 107 -4.71 18.19 -1.24
C GLU A 107 -5.37 18.82 -2.47
N ILE A 108 -5.25 18.14 -3.61
CA ILE A 108 -5.68 18.67 -4.90
C ILE A 108 -7.11 18.28 -5.28
N CYS A 109 -7.81 17.54 -4.42
CA CYS A 109 -9.17 17.08 -4.68
C CYS A 109 -10.09 18.26 -5.00
N THR A 110 -10.87 18.18 -6.10
CA THR A 110 -11.78 19.26 -6.52
C THR A 110 -12.77 19.65 -5.42
N LEU A 111 -13.25 18.69 -4.62
CA LEU A 111 -14.14 18.97 -3.47
C LEU A 111 -13.41 19.80 -2.40
N GLY A 112 -12.13 19.51 -2.19
CA GLY A 112 -11.20 20.19 -1.26
C GLY A 112 -11.07 21.70 -1.47
N LYS A 113 -11.40 22.21 -2.67
CA LYS A 113 -11.31 23.65 -2.99
C LYS A 113 -12.33 24.52 -2.24
N LYS A 114 -13.46 23.94 -1.83
CA LYS A 114 -14.55 24.66 -1.15
C LYS A 114 -15.08 23.95 0.10
N HIS A 115 -14.78 22.67 0.25
CA HIS A 115 -15.21 21.80 1.33
C HIS A 115 -14.05 20.90 1.75
N GLU A 116 -14.24 20.00 2.71
CA GLU A 116 -13.23 18.99 2.99
C GLU A 116 -13.08 18.02 1.80
N PRO A 117 -11.85 17.58 1.45
CA PRO A 117 -11.67 16.66 0.34
C PRO A 117 -12.25 15.28 0.67
N VAL A 118 -12.42 14.46 -0.36
CA VAL A 118 -12.79 13.05 -0.21
C VAL A 118 -11.67 12.35 0.55
N ALA A 119 -11.99 11.54 1.55
CA ALA A 119 -11.04 10.76 2.35
C ALA A 119 -10.51 9.54 1.57
N ILE A 120 -9.77 9.81 0.48
CA ILE A 120 -9.24 8.80 -0.46
C ILE A 120 -8.39 7.77 0.29
N GLY A 121 -7.51 8.21 1.19
CA GLY A 121 -6.66 7.29 1.95
C GLY A 121 -7.45 6.34 2.86
N LYS A 122 -8.53 6.84 3.47
CA LYS A 122 -9.44 6.01 4.28
C LYS A 122 -10.20 5.00 3.44
N LEU A 123 -10.63 5.37 2.24
CA LEU A 123 -11.30 4.45 1.31
C LEU A 123 -10.35 3.37 0.78
N GLU A 124 -9.10 3.73 0.45
CA GLU A 124 -8.04 2.78 0.08
C GLU A 124 -7.77 1.79 1.22
N ARG A 125 -7.61 2.31 2.45
CA ARG A 125 -7.47 1.48 3.66
C ARG A 125 -8.67 0.55 3.84
N PHE A 126 -9.89 1.07 3.74
CA PHE A 126 -11.12 0.31 3.96
C PHE A 126 -11.20 -0.92 3.05
N VAL A 127 -10.97 -0.75 1.73
CA VAL A 127 -11.08 -1.89 0.80
C VAL A 127 -9.97 -2.91 1.01
N ALA A 128 -8.77 -2.47 1.39
CA ALA A 128 -7.67 -3.38 1.72
C ALA A 128 -7.92 -4.15 3.02
N ASP A 129 -8.40 -3.47 4.06
CA ASP A 129 -8.78 -4.08 5.33
C ASP A 129 -9.96 -5.06 5.16
N TYR A 130 -10.94 -4.71 4.33
CA TYR A 130 -12.08 -5.57 4.03
C TYR A 130 -11.64 -6.89 3.38
N GLU A 131 -10.78 -6.83 2.36
CA GLU A 131 -10.24 -8.02 1.69
C GLU A 131 -9.46 -8.91 2.67
N MET A 132 -8.66 -8.30 3.55
CA MET A 132 -7.90 -9.02 4.58
C MET A 132 -8.82 -9.72 5.58
N GLN A 133 -9.78 -9.00 6.16
CA GLN A 133 -10.69 -9.54 7.18
C GLN A 133 -11.55 -10.70 6.68
N HIS A 134 -11.88 -10.71 5.39
CA HIS A 134 -12.70 -11.74 4.76
C HIS A 134 -11.87 -12.81 4.04
N ASN A 135 -10.53 -12.72 4.08
CA ASN A 135 -9.61 -13.62 3.40
C ASN A 135 -9.92 -13.79 1.90
N LEU A 136 -10.17 -12.67 1.20
CA LEU A 136 -10.62 -12.64 -0.19
C LEU A 136 -9.49 -12.38 -1.21
N PHE A 137 -8.24 -12.35 -0.75
CA PHE A 137 -7.10 -12.13 -1.64
C PHE A 137 -6.90 -13.34 -2.56
N VAL A 138 -6.81 -13.06 -3.86
CA VAL A 138 -6.44 -14.05 -4.87
C VAL A 138 -5.17 -13.55 -5.57
N PRO A 139 -4.04 -14.29 -5.50
CA PRO A 139 -2.86 -13.94 -6.24
C PRO A 139 -3.16 -13.80 -7.74
N PRO A 140 -2.64 -12.76 -8.42
CA PRO A 140 -2.81 -12.63 -9.86
C PRO A 140 -2.19 -13.82 -10.59
N VAL A 141 -2.83 -14.23 -11.69
CA VAL A 141 -2.28 -15.27 -12.56
C VAL A 141 -1.07 -14.70 -13.30
N ILE A 142 0.10 -15.28 -13.06
CA ILE A 142 1.34 -14.96 -13.77
C ILE A 142 1.27 -15.62 -15.15
N LYS A 143 1.26 -14.81 -16.21
CA LYS A 143 1.01 -15.28 -17.59
C LYS A 143 2.25 -15.81 -18.29
N GLU A 144 3.42 -15.30 -17.93
CA GLU A 144 4.69 -15.63 -18.54
C GLU A 144 5.63 -16.17 -17.46
N SER A 145 6.48 -17.14 -17.80
CA SER A 145 7.58 -17.55 -16.95
C SER A 145 8.88 -17.18 -17.65
N ARG A 146 9.83 -16.64 -16.89
CA ARG A 146 11.15 -16.25 -17.35
C ARG A 146 12.20 -17.04 -16.59
N GLU A 147 13.29 -17.40 -17.28
CA GLU A 147 14.38 -18.16 -16.66
C GLU A 147 15.35 -17.24 -15.90
N GLU A 148 15.39 -15.96 -16.27
CA GLU A 148 16.24 -14.96 -15.68
C GLU A 148 15.89 -14.69 -14.21
N LYS A 149 16.93 -14.68 -13.38
CA LYS A 149 16.84 -14.38 -11.96
C LYS A 149 17.13 -12.91 -11.70
N VAL A 150 16.38 -12.29 -10.80
CA VAL A 150 16.62 -10.92 -10.32
C VAL A 150 16.77 -10.91 -8.80
N ALA A 151 17.86 -10.30 -8.32
CA ALA A 151 18.10 -10.10 -6.90
C ALA A 151 17.63 -8.71 -6.46
N ILE A 152 16.97 -8.64 -5.32
CA ILE A 152 16.52 -7.40 -4.68
C ILE A 152 17.25 -7.28 -3.34
N VAL A 153 18.00 -6.22 -3.12
CA VAL A 153 18.74 -5.98 -1.86
C VAL A 153 17.96 -5.00 -1.00
N GLY A 154 17.38 -5.49 0.10
CA GLY A 154 16.54 -4.75 1.03
C GLY A 154 15.05 -5.07 0.84
N SER A 155 14.36 -5.33 1.95
CA SER A 155 12.92 -5.65 1.99
C SER A 155 12.04 -4.49 2.46
N GLY A 156 12.51 -3.25 2.26
CA GLY A 156 11.68 -2.05 2.46
C GLY A 156 10.54 -1.95 1.44
N PRO A 157 9.72 -0.88 1.49
CA PRO A 157 8.63 -0.66 0.55
C PRO A 157 9.07 -0.78 -0.92
N SER A 158 10.21 -0.18 -1.27
CA SER A 158 10.75 -0.22 -2.64
C SER A 158 11.11 -1.63 -3.09
N GLY A 159 11.82 -2.40 -2.27
CA GLY A 159 12.22 -3.77 -2.58
C GLY A 159 11.01 -4.71 -2.70
N LEU A 160 10.06 -4.61 -1.77
CA LEU A 160 8.83 -5.40 -1.79
C LEU A 160 7.97 -5.10 -3.03
N THR A 161 7.78 -3.82 -3.38
CA THR A 161 7.06 -3.44 -4.60
C THR A 161 7.80 -3.88 -5.86
N CYS A 162 9.12 -3.67 -5.94
CA CYS A 162 9.92 -4.10 -7.09
C CYS A 162 9.85 -5.61 -7.29
N ALA A 163 9.94 -6.38 -6.20
CA ALA A 163 9.82 -7.83 -6.24
C ALA A 163 8.44 -8.28 -6.75
N ALA A 164 7.37 -7.67 -6.26
CA ALA A 164 6.01 -7.97 -6.71
C ALA A 164 5.81 -7.70 -8.20
N GLU A 165 6.27 -6.54 -8.69
CA GLU A 165 6.14 -6.19 -10.11
C GLU A 165 6.95 -7.11 -11.02
N LEU A 166 8.19 -7.44 -10.64
CA LEU A 166 9.01 -8.38 -11.42
C LEU A 166 8.44 -9.81 -11.41
N ALA A 167 7.91 -10.27 -10.28
CA ALA A 167 7.25 -11.58 -10.19
C ALA A 167 6.00 -11.65 -11.08
N LYS A 168 5.18 -10.59 -11.13
CA LYS A 168 4.04 -10.49 -12.06
C LYS A 168 4.45 -10.55 -13.54
N LEU A 169 5.65 -10.10 -13.86
CA LEU A 169 6.25 -10.19 -15.21
C LEU A 169 6.90 -11.55 -15.50
N GLY A 170 6.88 -12.49 -14.53
CA GLY A 170 7.37 -13.86 -14.71
C GLY A 170 8.81 -14.10 -14.28
N TYR A 171 9.52 -13.11 -13.76
CA TYR A 171 10.91 -13.28 -13.33
C TYR A 171 11.03 -14.11 -12.05
N LYS A 172 12.14 -14.83 -11.91
CA LYS A 172 12.52 -15.51 -10.65
C LYS A 172 13.16 -14.49 -9.72
N VAL A 173 12.44 -14.08 -8.68
CA VAL A 173 12.88 -12.99 -7.80
C VAL A 173 13.28 -13.51 -6.43
N THR A 174 14.46 -13.10 -5.96
CA THR A 174 14.93 -13.33 -4.60
C THR A 174 15.22 -12.00 -3.91
N VAL A 175 14.61 -11.77 -2.75
CA VAL A 175 14.84 -10.60 -1.89
C VAL A 175 15.81 -10.98 -0.78
N PHE A 176 16.87 -10.21 -0.62
CA PHE A 176 17.86 -10.34 0.45
C PHE A 176 17.66 -9.24 1.47
N GLU A 177 17.41 -9.61 2.72
CA GLU A 177 17.19 -8.69 3.84
C GLU A 177 18.25 -8.92 4.92
N ALA A 178 18.90 -7.83 5.34
CA ALA A 178 19.95 -7.87 6.35
C ALA A 178 19.40 -8.24 7.74
N LEU A 179 18.20 -7.78 8.08
CA LEU A 179 17.56 -8.02 9.36
C LEU A 179 16.81 -9.35 9.41
N HIS A 180 16.34 -9.72 10.61
CA HIS A 180 15.64 -10.97 10.86
C HIS A 180 14.17 -10.98 10.39
N ALA A 181 13.63 -9.82 10.02
CA ALA A 181 12.27 -9.70 9.51
C ALA A 181 12.17 -8.60 8.45
N VAL A 182 11.17 -8.74 7.58
CA VAL A 182 10.99 -7.89 6.41
C VAL A 182 10.31 -6.56 6.72
N GLY A 183 10.47 -5.59 5.82
CA GLY A 183 9.70 -4.34 5.78
C GLY A 183 10.48 -3.06 6.01
N GLY A 184 11.76 -3.15 6.41
CA GLY A 184 12.61 -1.97 6.66
C GLY A 184 11.94 -0.97 7.62
N VAL A 185 11.80 0.29 7.20
CA VAL A 185 11.15 1.37 7.99
C VAL A 185 9.71 1.01 8.38
N LEU A 186 8.98 0.23 7.58
CA LEU A 186 7.62 -0.19 7.91
C LEU A 186 7.56 -1.04 9.19
N ARG A 187 8.64 -1.77 9.49
CA ARG A 187 8.77 -2.60 10.71
C ARG A 187 9.54 -1.91 11.81
N TYR A 188 10.68 -1.32 11.49
CA TYR A 188 11.64 -0.86 12.50
C TYR A 188 11.59 0.65 12.74
N GLY A 189 10.84 1.40 11.93
CA GLY A 189 10.65 2.85 12.10
C GLY A 189 9.24 3.24 12.50
N ILE A 190 8.24 2.88 11.69
CA ILE A 190 6.84 3.26 11.95
C ILE A 190 6.31 2.45 13.15
N PRO A 191 5.80 3.09 14.21
CA PRO A 191 5.25 2.39 15.37
C PRO A 191 3.94 1.66 15.08
N GLU A 192 3.63 0.66 15.90
CA GLU A 192 2.46 -0.22 15.73
C GLU A 192 1.12 0.52 15.91
N PHE A 193 1.09 1.59 16.70
CA PHE A 193 -0.10 2.42 16.87
C PHE A 193 -0.52 3.15 15.58
N ARG A 194 0.36 3.20 14.58
CA ARG A 194 0.11 3.78 13.25
C ARG A 194 0.07 2.72 12.15
N LEU A 195 0.93 1.70 12.22
CA LEU A 195 0.98 0.61 11.25
C LEU A 195 1.12 -0.75 11.97
N PRO A 196 0.02 -1.50 12.11
CA PRO A 196 0.01 -2.83 12.71
C PRO A 196 0.98 -3.80 12.03
N ARG A 197 1.71 -4.60 12.82
CA ARG A 197 2.73 -5.53 12.29
C ARG A 197 2.13 -6.66 11.46
N ASN A 198 0.96 -7.15 11.86
CA ASN A 198 0.24 -8.19 11.14
C ASN A 198 -0.14 -7.79 9.70
N ILE A 199 -0.36 -6.50 9.43
CA ILE A 199 -0.63 -5.99 8.08
C ILE A 199 0.60 -6.12 7.21
N LEU A 200 1.75 -5.73 7.74
CA LEU A 200 3.03 -5.88 7.03
C LEU A 200 3.36 -7.36 6.79
N ASP A 201 3.15 -8.22 7.78
CA ASP A 201 3.35 -9.67 7.65
C ASP A 201 2.47 -10.23 6.53
N MET A 202 1.18 -9.87 6.51
CA MET A 202 0.27 -10.30 5.46
C MET A 202 0.69 -9.80 4.07
N GLU A 203 1.06 -8.52 3.92
CA GLU A 203 1.51 -7.99 2.62
C GLU A 203 2.79 -8.70 2.13
N ALA A 204 3.71 -9.05 3.04
CA ALA A 204 4.87 -9.86 2.70
C ALA A 204 4.48 -11.28 2.23
N GLU A 205 3.52 -11.93 2.89
CA GLU A 205 3.02 -13.24 2.46
C GLU A 205 2.32 -13.18 1.11
N ARG A 206 1.57 -12.10 0.81
CA ARG A 206 0.97 -11.87 -0.52
C ARG A 206 2.03 -11.77 -1.61
N ILE A 207 3.16 -11.12 -1.33
CA ILE A 207 4.29 -11.03 -2.25
C ILE A 207 4.96 -12.41 -2.44
N LYS A 208 5.16 -13.17 -1.36
CA LYS A 208 5.66 -14.55 -1.46
C LYS A 208 4.71 -15.45 -2.26
N ALA A 209 3.40 -15.23 -2.18
CA ALA A 209 2.41 -15.95 -2.98
C ALA A 209 2.52 -15.69 -4.49
N LEU A 210 3.28 -14.67 -4.92
CA LEU A 210 3.68 -14.46 -6.31
C LEU A 210 4.90 -15.32 -6.73
N GLY A 211 5.42 -16.16 -5.83
CA GLY A 211 6.65 -16.94 -6.08
C GLY A 211 7.94 -16.19 -5.74
N VAL A 212 7.86 -15.06 -5.05
CA VAL A 212 9.04 -14.33 -4.57
C VAL A 212 9.67 -15.07 -3.40
N GLU A 213 10.96 -15.37 -3.49
CA GLU A 213 11.76 -15.88 -2.38
C GLU A 213 12.28 -14.71 -1.53
N ILE A 214 12.26 -14.85 -0.20
CA ILE A 214 12.80 -13.85 0.71
C ILE A 214 13.76 -14.50 1.70
N ILE A 215 15.01 -14.05 1.70
CA ILE A 215 16.10 -14.53 2.55
C ILE A 215 16.46 -13.42 3.54
N THR A 216 16.10 -13.61 4.80
CA THR A 216 16.45 -12.72 5.93
C THR A 216 17.79 -13.07 6.55
N ASN A 217 18.32 -12.20 7.42
CA ASN A 217 19.65 -12.33 8.03
C ASN A 217 20.78 -12.44 7.00
N PHE A 218 20.59 -11.83 5.83
CA PHE A 218 21.52 -11.87 4.71
C PHE A 218 22.02 -10.46 4.40
N LEU A 219 23.23 -10.16 4.85
CA LEU A 219 23.84 -8.85 4.65
C LEU A 219 24.68 -8.85 3.37
N VAL A 220 24.10 -8.37 2.27
CA VAL A 220 24.86 -8.16 1.02
C VAL A 220 26.03 -7.21 1.28
N GLY A 221 27.22 -7.59 0.81
CA GLY A 221 28.52 -6.98 1.15
C GLY A 221 29.27 -7.67 2.30
N ARG A 222 28.63 -8.60 3.02
CA ARG A 222 29.25 -9.45 4.06
C ARG A 222 28.99 -10.93 3.83
N THR A 223 27.73 -11.31 3.63
CA THR A 223 27.32 -12.71 3.38
C THR A 223 27.59 -13.11 1.93
N ALA A 224 27.34 -12.21 0.98
CA ALA A 224 27.81 -12.29 -0.40
C ALA A 224 27.96 -10.88 -0.98
N THR A 225 28.89 -10.67 -1.89
CA THR A 225 29.09 -9.42 -2.63
C THR A 225 28.14 -9.31 -3.82
N ILE A 226 28.03 -8.12 -4.42
CA ILE A 226 27.22 -7.93 -5.64
C ILE A 226 27.80 -8.76 -6.80
N ASP A 227 29.12 -8.83 -6.92
CA ASP A 227 29.79 -9.58 -7.98
C ASP A 227 29.50 -11.09 -7.84
N GLU A 228 29.54 -11.64 -6.64
CA GLU A 228 29.15 -13.04 -6.37
C GLU A 228 27.67 -13.31 -6.73
N LEU A 229 26.76 -12.35 -6.50
CA LEU A 229 25.36 -12.50 -6.94
C LEU A 229 25.26 -12.64 -8.47
N PHE A 230 26.07 -11.92 -9.24
CA PHE A 230 26.09 -12.06 -10.69
C PHE A 230 26.81 -13.33 -11.15
N ASP A 231 28.06 -13.52 -10.72
CA ASP A 231 28.99 -14.49 -11.28
C ASP A 231 28.76 -15.90 -10.75
N GLU A 232 28.44 -16.04 -9.45
CA GLU A 232 28.29 -17.35 -8.80
C GLU A 232 26.82 -17.77 -8.68
N TRP A 233 25.91 -16.84 -8.38
CA TRP A 233 24.50 -17.14 -8.11
C TRP A 233 23.62 -17.00 -9.37
N GLY A 234 24.17 -16.41 -10.43
CA GLY A 234 23.57 -16.33 -11.76
C GLY A 234 22.44 -15.32 -11.89
N PHE A 235 22.34 -14.34 -11.00
CA PHE A 235 21.41 -13.23 -11.15
C PHE A 235 21.77 -12.40 -12.39
N LYS A 236 20.76 -11.94 -13.13
CA LYS A 236 20.93 -11.11 -14.34
C LYS A 236 20.73 -9.63 -14.08
N ALA A 237 20.13 -9.29 -12.95
CA ALA A 237 20.00 -7.92 -12.47
C ALA A 237 19.96 -7.90 -10.94
N VAL A 238 20.42 -6.78 -10.38
CA VAL A 238 20.37 -6.50 -8.95
C VAL A 238 19.71 -5.13 -8.75
N PHE A 239 18.65 -5.06 -7.95
CA PHE A 239 18.03 -3.82 -7.50
C PHE A 239 18.48 -3.49 -6.08
N LEU A 240 18.97 -2.27 -5.85
CA LEU A 240 19.42 -1.81 -4.54
C LEU A 240 18.35 -0.94 -3.87
N GLY A 241 17.64 -1.53 -2.91
CA GLY A 241 16.57 -0.91 -2.12
C GLY A 241 16.90 -0.78 -0.63
N THR A 242 18.15 -0.47 -0.28
CA THR A 242 18.67 -0.49 1.09
C THR A 242 18.22 0.68 1.97
N GLY A 243 17.64 1.72 1.37
CA GLY A 243 17.17 2.91 2.07
C GLY A 243 18.30 3.77 2.66
N ALA A 244 17.95 4.65 3.60
CA ALA A 244 18.86 5.56 4.28
C ALA A 244 18.84 5.33 5.80
N GLY A 245 19.35 4.18 6.24
CA GLY A 245 19.26 3.72 7.63
C GLY A 245 20.34 4.24 8.59
N THR A 246 21.39 4.91 8.09
CA THR A 246 22.50 5.39 8.93
C THR A 246 22.12 6.71 9.62
N PRO A 247 22.15 6.78 10.96
CA PRO A 247 21.82 8.00 11.69
C PRO A 247 22.91 9.07 11.52
N THR A 248 22.51 10.33 11.57
CA THR A 248 23.41 11.47 11.73
C THR A 248 23.22 12.05 13.13
N PHE A 249 24.33 12.33 13.82
CA PHE A 249 24.30 13.07 15.07
C PHE A 249 24.57 14.53 14.75
N MET A 250 23.59 15.40 15.00
CA MET A 250 23.68 16.86 14.87
C MET A 250 23.99 17.50 16.22
#